data_AF-A0A0W0G6Y0-F1
#
_entry.id   AF-A0A0W0G6Y0-F1
#
_cell.length_a   1.000
_cell.length_b   1.000
_cell.length_c   1.000
_cell.angle_alpha   90.00
_cell.angle_beta   90.00
_cell.angle_gamma   90.00
#
_symmetry.space_group_name_H-M   'P 1'
#
loop_
_entity.id
_entity.type
_entity.pdbx_description
1 polymer ?
#
loop_
_entity_poly.entity_id
_entity_poly.type
_entity_poly.pdbx_seq_one_letter_code
_entity_poly.pdbx_strand_id
1 'polypeptide(L)'
;MASEEWNSRLPTLEKLGAVLPENLDASRVAEEWFRSFTEHISDAEATLALIHPDALWRDLLAFTWDMRTFVGEEKIRPFVQDRVAPSHLTNFRLTNFVQLQKPFPDLAWIVSIFRFEVDAGECCGVFRLVPTASGVWKAFTIFTCLESLKNFPYKVEGLRRRNVIPGVKWAQQRHEEVQFEGSEPAVLIVGAGQSALSLAARLKYLDVPTLMIEKDARVGDSWRKRYDSLCLHFPVWNDHMPYLPTGDMRQNIRQICGDVVADECPPLLGVNEEGEMNWYRQLSRVGLWYMVGPLALNRFYSSFLALQIKAVEENIIGTWY
;
A
#
# COMPACT_ATOMS: atom_id res chain seq x y z
N MET A 1 -20.87 -2.60 -21.50
CA MET A 1 -21.98 -2.72 -20.54
C MET A 1 -21.50 -2.58 -19.08
N ALA A 2 -20.58 -1.65 -18.78
CA ALA A 2 -20.61 -1.00 -17.47
C ALA A 2 -21.75 0.02 -17.63
N SER A 3 -22.91 -0.31 -17.07
CA SER A 3 -24.22 0.26 -17.35
C SER A 3 -24.31 1.73 -16.94
N GLU A 4 -25.27 2.46 -17.51
CA GLU A 4 -25.66 3.84 -17.14
C GLU A 4 -25.83 4.06 -15.62
N GLU A 5 -26.05 2.99 -14.85
CA GLU A 5 -26.06 2.98 -13.38
C GLU A 5 -24.74 3.39 -12.72
N TRP A 6 -23.59 3.25 -13.38
CA TRP A 6 -22.31 3.73 -12.81
C TRP A 6 -22.14 5.24 -13.00
N ASN A 7 -22.52 5.76 -14.18
CA ASN A 7 -22.53 7.19 -14.44
C ASN A 7 -23.52 7.93 -13.54
N SER A 8 -24.60 7.27 -13.10
CA SER A 8 -25.56 7.87 -12.16
C SER A 8 -24.98 8.07 -10.76
N ARG A 9 -23.93 7.34 -10.36
CA ARG A 9 -23.38 7.38 -8.98
C ARG A 9 -22.23 8.34 -8.73
N LEU A 10 -21.62 8.92 -9.77
CA LEU A 10 -20.58 9.92 -9.54
C LEU A 10 -21.17 11.14 -8.83
N PRO A 11 -20.54 11.62 -7.73
CA PRO A 11 -21.01 12.76 -6.96
C PRO A 11 -20.60 14.06 -7.66
N THR A 12 -21.15 14.28 -8.85
CA THR A 12 -20.91 15.49 -9.61
C THR A 12 -21.46 16.71 -8.87
N LEU A 13 -20.80 17.87 -8.97
CA LEU A 13 -21.25 19.08 -8.29
C LEU A 13 -22.66 19.47 -8.74
N GLU A 14 -22.97 19.28 -10.03
CA GLU A 14 -24.33 19.42 -10.57
C GLU A 14 -25.36 18.56 -9.83
N LYS A 15 -25.08 17.27 -9.60
CA LYS A 15 -26.03 16.36 -8.91
C LYS A 15 -26.14 16.66 -7.42
N LEU A 16 -25.02 17.07 -6.81
CA LEU A 16 -24.98 17.47 -5.41
C LEU A 16 -25.66 18.84 -5.19
N GLY A 17 -25.96 19.57 -6.26
CA GLY A 17 -26.47 20.94 -6.21
C GLY A 17 -25.50 21.88 -5.49
N ALA A 18 -24.19 21.61 -5.56
CA ALA A 18 -23.18 22.22 -4.73
C ALA A 18 -22.19 23.05 -5.56
N VAL A 19 -21.66 24.12 -4.98
CA VAL A 19 -20.60 24.93 -5.58
C VAL A 19 -19.40 24.93 -4.65
N LEU A 20 -18.21 24.79 -5.22
CA LEU A 20 -16.98 24.84 -4.44
C LEU A 20 -16.65 26.28 -4.03
N PRO A 21 -16.40 26.55 -2.75
CA PRO A 21 -15.90 27.86 -2.32
C PRO A 21 -14.53 28.16 -2.92
N GLU A 22 -14.29 29.40 -3.33
CA GLU A 22 -13.00 29.83 -3.88
C GLU A 22 -11.86 29.75 -2.85
N ASN A 23 -12.15 30.06 -1.58
CA ASN A 23 -11.19 30.05 -0.46
C ASN A 23 -11.40 28.86 0.48
N LEU A 24 -11.63 27.67 -0.08
CA LEU A 24 -11.85 26.45 0.71
C LEU A 24 -10.57 26.01 1.44
N ASP A 25 -10.61 26.01 2.76
CA ASP A 25 -9.61 25.35 3.59
C ASP A 25 -9.96 23.87 3.77
N ALA A 26 -9.38 23.03 2.91
CA ALA A 26 -9.66 21.59 2.90
C ALA A 26 -9.21 20.89 4.19
N SER A 27 -8.11 21.36 4.80
CA SER A 27 -7.59 20.79 6.06
C SER A 27 -8.56 21.03 7.19
N ARG A 28 -9.03 22.27 7.34
CA ARG A 28 -10.02 22.62 8.37
C ARG A 28 -11.31 21.83 8.21
N VAL A 29 -11.85 21.71 6.99
CA VAL A 29 -13.07 20.93 6.74
C VAL A 29 -12.88 19.45 7.08
N ALA A 30 -11.74 18.86 6.70
CA ALA A 30 -11.42 17.48 7.02
C ALA A 30 -11.30 17.25 8.54
N GLU A 31 -10.65 18.16 9.27
CA GLU A 31 -10.48 18.10 10.71
C GLU A 31 -11.80 18.25 11.47
N GLU A 32 -12.64 19.20 11.07
CA GLU A 32 -13.96 19.43 11.66
C GLU A 32 -14.88 18.22 11.45
N TRP A 33 -14.93 17.69 10.22
CA TRP A 33 -15.69 16.48 9.91
C TRP A 33 -15.15 15.27 10.67
N PHE A 34 -13.82 15.08 10.71
CA PHE A 34 -13.20 13.96 11.38
C PHE A 34 -13.47 13.97 12.88
N ARG A 35 -13.36 15.14 13.54
CA ARG A 35 -13.71 15.27 14.96
C ARG A 35 -15.14 14.83 15.22
N SER A 36 -16.10 15.35 14.45
CA SER A 36 -17.50 14.98 14.57
C SER A 36 -17.71 13.49 14.30
N PHE A 37 -17.05 12.92 13.30
CA PHE A 37 -17.10 11.50 12.99
C PHE A 37 -16.62 10.66 14.18
N THR A 38 -15.47 10.98 14.78
CA THR A 38 -14.94 10.21 15.91
C THR A 38 -15.80 10.27 17.17
N GLU A 39 -16.52 11.37 17.38
CA GLU A 39 -17.45 11.52 18.50
C GLU A 39 -18.73 10.69 18.30
N HIS A 40 -19.17 10.54 17.05
CA HIS A 40 -20.49 9.98 16.72
C HIS A 40 -20.46 8.61 16.06
N ILE A 41 -19.29 8.07 15.70
CA ILE A 41 -19.13 6.81 14.94
C ILE A 41 -19.80 5.59 15.60
N SER A 42 -19.99 5.63 16.92
CA SER A 42 -20.66 4.57 17.68
C SER A 42 -22.18 4.74 17.78
N ASP A 43 -22.74 5.84 17.26
CA ASP A 43 -24.17 6.08 17.14
C ASP A 43 -24.55 6.08 15.65
N ALA A 44 -25.44 5.17 15.26
CA ALA A 44 -25.79 5.00 13.86
C ALA A 44 -26.50 6.21 13.25
N GLU A 45 -27.42 6.85 13.97
CA GLU A 45 -28.16 8.01 13.44
C GLU A 45 -27.23 9.21 13.30
N ALA A 46 -26.40 9.46 14.32
CA ALA A 46 -25.46 10.56 14.29
C ALA A 46 -24.36 10.33 13.24
N THR A 47 -23.91 9.09 13.04
CA THR A 47 -22.97 8.73 11.97
C THR A 47 -23.57 8.97 10.59
N LEU A 48 -24.81 8.56 10.36
CA LEU A 48 -25.49 8.74 9.08
C LEU A 48 -25.71 10.21 8.74
N ALA A 49 -25.90 11.08 9.74
CA ALA A 49 -25.99 12.53 9.51
C ALA A 49 -24.71 13.10 8.85
N LEU A 50 -23.54 12.51 9.12
CA LEU A 50 -22.24 12.91 8.57
C LEU A 50 -21.91 12.30 7.20
N ILE A 51 -22.74 11.37 6.73
CA ILE A 51 -22.54 10.58 5.52
C ILE A 51 -23.58 10.98 4.48
N HIS A 52 -23.19 10.97 3.20
CA HIS A 52 -24.10 11.24 2.10
C HIS A 52 -25.10 10.08 1.92
N PRO A 53 -26.38 10.31 1.57
CA PRO A 53 -27.36 9.22 1.43
C PRO A 53 -26.94 8.10 0.47
N ASP A 54 -26.23 8.45 -0.60
CA ASP A 54 -25.67 7.51 -1.59
C ASP A 54 -24.24 7.02 -1.29
N ALA A 55 -23.75 7.21 -0.05
CA ALA A 55 -22.37 6.91 0.26
C ALA A 55 -22.04 5.41 0.18
N LEU A 56 -20.75 5.13 0.01
CA LEU A 56 -20.20 3.78 0.05
C LEU A 56 -19.24 3.65 1.24
N TRP A 57 -19.51 2.68 2.10
CA TRP A 57 -18.55 2.26 3.12
C TRP A 57 -17.98 0.89 2.77
N ARG A 58 -16.68 0.83 2.50
CA ARG A 58 -15.97 -0.42 2.25
C ARG A 58 -15.15 -0.81 3.48
N ASP A 59 -15.44 -1.98 4.04
CA ASP A 59 -14.71 -2.54 5.17
C ASP A 59 -13.84 -3.72 4.70
N LEU A 60 -12.59 -3.72 5.14
CA LEU A 60 -11.62 -4.80 4.91
C LEU A 60 -11.12 -5.30 6.27
N LEU A 61 -11.86 -6.27 6.82
CA LEU A 61 -11.55 -6.96 8.09
C LEU A 61 -11.65 -6.12 9.37
N ALA A 62 -11.73 -4.78 9.31
CA ALA A 62 -11.67 -3.95 10.53
C ALA A 62 -12.86 -4.20 11.46
N PHE A 63 -14.07 -4.37 10.91
CA PHE A 63 -15.29 -4.62 11.70
C PHE A 63 -16.00 -5.92 11.33
N THR A 64 -15.86 -6.36 10.09
CA THR A 64 -16.61 -7.51 9.56
C THR A 64 -15.83 -8.81 9.54
N TRP A 65 -14.50 -8.77 9.69
CA TRP A 65 -13.60 -9.90 9.38
C TRP A 65 -13.78 -10.47 7.96
N ASP A 66 -14.32 -9.65 7.06
CA ASP A 66 -14.55 -9.99 5.66
C ASP A 66 -14.27 -8.75 4.78
N MET A 67 -14.33 -8.90 3.45
CA MET A 67 -14.31 -7.78 2.51
C MET A 67 -15.75 -7.45 2.11
N ARG A 68 -16.29 -6.35 2.64
CA ARG A 68 -17.68 -5.94 2.41
C ARG A 68 -17.77 -4.51 1.91
N THR A 69 -18.82 -4.21 1.15
CA THR A 69 -19.15 -2.85 0.71
C THR A 69 -20.62 -2.60 0.98
N PHE A 70 -20.88 -1.62 1.85
CA PHE A 70 -22.20 -1.15 2.22
C PHE A 70 -22.51 0.09 1.39
N VAL A 71 -23.67 0.10 0.76
CA VAL A 71 -24.08 1.15 -0.18
C VAL A 71 -25.37 1.77 0.33
N GLY A 72 -25.33 3.06 0.59
CA GLY A 72 -26.44 3.87 1.07
C GLY A 72 -26.80 3.65 2.53
N GLU A 73 -27.64 4.53 3.05
CA GLU A 73 -28.02 4.55 4.48
C GLU A 73 -28.66 3.25 4.94
N GLU A 74 -29.50 2.61 4.11
CA GLU A 74 -30.19 1.36 4.46
C GLU A 74 -29.23 0.23 4.84
N LYS A 75 -28.04 0.19 4.22
CA LYS A 75 -27.02 -0.84 4.50
C LYS A 75 -25.99 -0.37 5.51
N ILE A 76 -25.67 0.92 5.53
CA ILE A 76 -24.70 1.50 6.46
C ILE A 76 -25.27 1.54 7.88
N ARG A 77 -26.57 1.82 8.05
CA ARG A 77 -27.24 1.87 9.36
C ARG A 77 -27.07 0.59 10.18
N PRO A 78 -27.52 -0.60 9.73
CA PRO A 78 -27.34 -1.83 10.48
C PRO A 78 -25.86 -2.20 10.61
N PHE A 79 -25.01 -1.87 9.64
CA PHE A 79 -23.58 -2.08 9.75
C PHE A 79 -22.95 -1.28 10.91
N VAL A 80 -23.32 -0.01 11.07
CA VAL A 80 -22.83 0.82 12.18
C VAL A 80 -23.37 0.29 13.51
N GLN A 81 -24.66 -0.03 13.59
CA GLN A 81 -25.30 -0.55 14.81
C GLN A 81 -24.70 -1.90 15.25
N ASP A 82 -24.59 -2.85 14.32
CA ASP A 82 -24.29 -4.24 14.64
C ASP A 82 -22.78 -4.52 14.70
N ARG A 83 -21.96 -3.74 13.99
CA ARG A 83 -20.52 -4.01 13.83
C ARG A 83 -19.63 -2.88 14.34
N VAL A 84 -19.88 -1.63 13.97
CA VAL A 84 -18.98 -0.51 14.30
C VAL A 84 -19.12 -0.10 15.76
N ALA A 85 -20.34 0.16 16.22
CA ALA A 85 -20.64 0.57 17.59
C ALA A 85 -20.08 -0.37 18.68
N PRO A 86 -20.20 -1.72 18.56
CA PRO A 86 -19.64 -2.63 19.56
C PRO A 86 -18.13 -2.87 19.45
N SER A 87 -17.41 -2.25 18.50
CA SER A 87 -16.00 -2.58 18.21
C SER A 87 -14.95 -1.83 19.07
N HIS A 88 -15.37 -1.15 20.15
CA HIS A 88 -14.49 -0.44 21.10
C HIS A 88 -13.36 0.38 20.45
N LEU A 89 -13.76 1.43 19.73
CA LEU A 89 -12.84 2.22 18.91
C LEU A 89 -11.99 3.17 19.77
N THR A 90 -10.68 3.16 19.57
CA THR A 90 -9.75 4.01 20.32
C THR A 90 -8.65 4.60 19.43
N ASN A 91 -7.87 5.52 19.99
CA ASN A 91 -6.66 6.08 19.36
C ASN A 91 -6.86 6.69 17.97
N PHE A 92 -7.98 7.38 17.75
CA PHE A 92 -8.25 8.07 16.49
C PHE A 92 -7.23 9.17 16.23
N ARG A 93 -6.61 9.16 15.04
CA ARG A 93 -5.71 10.22 14.57
C ARG A 93 -5.90 10.47 13.09
N LEU A 94 -6.08 11.73 12.71
CA LEU A 94 -5.98 12.14 11.32
C LEU A 94 -4.50 12.20 10.93
N THR A 95 -4.17 11.73 9.73
CA THR A 95 -2.81 11.88 9.20
C THR A 95 -2.61 13.28 8.60
N ASN A 96 -1.37 13.67 8.37
CA ASN A 96 -1.05 14.94 7.69
C ASN A 96 -1.45 14.95 6.20
N PHE A 97 -2.04 13.87 5.69
CA PHE A 97 -2.51 13.78 4.32
C PHE A 97 -3.96 14.28 4.23
N VAL A 98 -4.12 15.52 3.76
CA VAL A 98 -5.42 16.07 3.34
C VAL A 98 -5.24 16.71 1.98
N GLN A 99 -6.10 16.35 1.01
CA GLN A 99 -6.04 16.91 -0.33
C GLN A 99 -7.43 17.17 -0.89
N LEU A 100 -7.63 18.36 -1.45
CA LEU A 100 -8.74 18.63 -2.36
C LEU A 100 -8.35 18.10 -3.74
N GLN A 101 -9.09 17.12 -4.25
CA GLN A 101 -8.88 16.57 -5.59
C GLN A 101 -10.00 17.01 -6.52
N LYS A 102 -9.62 17.44 -7.73
CA LYS A 102 -10.53 17.86 -8.80
C LYS A 102 -10.17 17.13 -10.10
N PRO A 103 -10.48 15.83 -10.22
CA PRO A 103 -10.13 15.06 -11.43
C PRO A 103 -10.86 15.55 -12.68
N PHE A 104 -12.03 16.17 -12.53
CA PHE A 104 -12.82 16.78 -13.60
C PHE A 104 -13.43 18.10 -13.13
N PRO A 105 -13.83 19.02 -14.03
CA PRO A 105 -14.41 20.32 -13.64
C PRO A 105 -15.62 20.22 -12.72
N ASP A 106 -16.47 19.21 -12.95
CA ASP A 106 -17.72 18.97 -12.21
C ASP A 106 -17.56 17.91 -11.11
N LEU A 107 -16.32 17.60 -10.69
CA LEU A 107 -16.06 16.57 -9.70
C LEU A 107 -14.99 17.01 -8.72
N ALA A 108 -15.34 17.09 -7.44
CA ALA A 108 -14.42 17.46 -6.39
C ALA A 108 -14.72 16.77 -5.07
N TRP A 109 -13.66 16.39 -4.36
CA TRP A 109 -13.74 15.85 -3.01
C TRP A 109 -12.50 16.18 -2.20
N ILE A 110 -12.66 16.22 -0.89
CA ILE A 110 -11.54 16.24 0.06
C ILE A 110 -11.25 14.80 0.44
N VAL A 111 -10.02 14.33 0.24
CA VAL A 111 -9.57 13.01 0.69
C VAL A 111 -8.62 13.15 1.86
N SER A 112 -8.77 12.29 2.86
CA SER A 112 -7.81 12.15 3.95
C SER A 112 -7.74 10.72 4.46
N ILE A 113 -6.63 10.43 5.13
CA ILE A 113 -6.34 9.15 5.77
C ILE A 113 -6.34 9.37 7.28
N PHE A 114 -6.95 8.44 8.01
CA PHE A 114 -6.93 8.41 9.46
C PHE A 114 -6.51 7.02 9.97
N ARG A 115 -6.08 6.97 11.22
CA ARG A 115 -5.76 5.75 11.95
C ARG A 115 -6.65 5.64 13.18
N PHE A 116 -6.90 4.40 13.58
CA PHE A 116 -7.64 4.08 14.79
C PHE A 116 -7.28 2.66 15.22
N GLU A 117 -7.74 2.26 16.39
CA GLU A 117 -7.56 0.92 16.91
C GLU A 117 -8.92 0.29 17.22
N VAL A 118 -8.99 -1.01 16.98
CA VAL A 118 -10.04 -1.91 17.51
C VAL A 118 -9.39 -2.89 18.48
N ASP A 119 -10.21 -3.70 19.16
CA ASP A 119 -9.72 -4.73 20.09
C ASP A 119 -8.71 -5.68 19.43
N ALA A 120 -8.94 -6.03 18.16
CA ALA A 120 -8.09 -6.96 17.41
C ALA A 120 -6.74 -6.38 16.97
N GLY A 121 -6.64 -5.06 16.76
CA GLY A 121 -5.50 -4.54 16.01
C GLY A 121 -5.55 -3.07 15.63
N GLU A 122 -4.51 -2.64 14.91
CA GLU A 122 -4.39 -1.29 14.37
C GLU A 122 -5.08 -1.24 13.00
N CYS A 123 -5.81 -0.16 12.77
CA CYS A 123 -6.59 0.05 11.57
C CYS A 123 -6.23 1.36 10.88
N CYS A 124 -6.48 1.38 9.58
CA CYS A 124 -6.40 2.56 8.74
C CYS A 124 -7.77 2.81 8.11
N GLY A 125 -8.10 4.08 7.92
CA GLY A 125 -9.28 4.47 7.20
C GLY A 125 -9.02 5.61 6.24
N VAL A 126 -9.86 5.70 5.22
CA VAL A 126 -9.83 6.77 4.22
C VAL A 126 -11.23 7.29 4.05
N PHE A 127 -11.42 8.60 4.11
CA PHE A 127 -12.69 9.22 3.76
C PHE A 127 -12.54 10.14 2.57
N ARG A 128 -13.61 10.27 1.79
CA ARG A 128 -13.77 11.32 0.78
C ARG A 128 -15.02 12.13 1.10
N LEU A 129 -14.84 13.41 1.34
CA LEU A 129 -15.92 14.35 1.60
C LEU A 129 -16.32 15.05 0.31
N VAL A 130 -17.62 15.19 0.11
CA VAL A 130 -18.20 15.97 -0.99
C VAL A 130 -19.01 17.12 -0.40
N PRO A 131 -19.09 18.26 -1.09
CA PRO A 131 -19.96 19.35 -0.67
C PRO A 131 -21.42 18.97 -0.92
N THR A 132 -22.33 19.59 -0.18
CA THR A 132 -23.78 19.45 -0.39
C THR A 132 -24.38 20.81 -0.70
N ALA A 133 -25.62 20.83 -1.21
CA ALA A 133 -26.34 22.07 -1.50
C ALA A 133 -26.48 23.02 -0.29
N SER A 134 -26.41 22.52 0.95
CA SER A 134 -26.46 23.35 2.15
C SER A 134 -25.10 23.97 2.54
N GLY A 135 -24.03 23.65 1.80
CA GLY A 135 -22.66 24.05 2.11
C GLY A 135 -21.95 23.16 3.15
N VAL A 136 -22.66 22.17 3.72
CA VAL A 136 -22.07 21.18 4.63
C VAL A 136 -21.34 20.10 3.82
N TRP A 137 -20.21 19.63 4.32
CA TRP A 137 -19.46 18.53 3.72
C TRP A 137 -19.86 17.20 4.36
N LYS A 138 -20.09 16.19 3.53
CA LYS A 138 -20.45 14.83 3.98
C LYS A 138 -19.56 13.78 3.34
N ALA A 139 -19.34 12.67 4.03
CA ALA A 139 -18.58 11.56 3.44
C ALA A 139 -19.39 10.86 2.34
N PHE A 140 -18.82 10.79 1.15
CA PHE A 140 -19.35 10.02 0.03
C PHE A 140 -18.74 8.63 -0.07
N THR A 141 -17.46 8.50 0.31
CA THR A 141 -16.82 7.18 0.48
C THR A 141 -16.09 7.11 1.79
N ILE A 142 -16.26 5.99 2.50
CA ILE A 142 -15.44 5.62 3.66
C ILE A 142 -14.82 4.26 3.37
N PHE A 143 -13.56 4.12 3.71
CA PHE A 143 -12.84 2.86 3.69
C PHE A 143 -12.26 2.62 5.08
N THR A 144 -12.35 1.40 5.58
CA THR A 144 -11.72 0.95 6.82
C THR A 144 -11.03 -0.38 6.59
N CYS A 145 -9.80 -0.52 7.09
CA CYS A 145 -9.05 -1.77 7.00
C CYS A 145 -8.26 -2.07 8.26
N LEU A 146 -8.18 -3.36 8.60
CA LEU A 146 -7.24 -3.85 9.60
C LEU A 146 -5.85 -3.96 8.97
N GLU A 147 -4.85 -3.27 9.52
CA GLU A 147 -3.47 -3.29 9.01
C GLU A 147 -2.60 -4.30 9.75
N SER A 148 -2.78 -4.42 11.06
CA SER A 148 -1.98 -5.28 11.93
C SER A 148 -2.82 -5.89 13.05
N LEU A 149 -2.42 -7.06 13.55
CA LEU A 149 -3.01 -7.70 14.73
C LEU A 149 -2.19 -7.37 15.97
N LYS A 150 -2.87 -7.00 17.06
CA LYS A 150 -2.23 -6.83 18.37
C LYS A 150 -1.59 -8.13 18.81
N ASN A 151 -0.37 -8.07 19.35
CA ASN A 151 0.43 -9.22 19.79
C ASN A 151 0.91 -10.20 18.70
N PHE A 152 0.58 -9.98 17.43
CA PHE A 152 1.01 -10.82 16.31
C PHE A 152 1.68 -9.98 15.20
N PRO A 153 2.79 -9.28 15.50
CA PRO A 153 3.49 -8.51 14.48
C PRO A 153 4.11 -9.42 13.42
N TYR A 154 4.12 -8.97 12.16
CA TYR A 154 4.89 -9.65 11.12
C TYR A 154 6.38 -9.68 11.52
N LYS A 155 6.99 -10.88 11.51
CA LYS A 155 8.38 -11.10 11.90
C LYS A 155 9.40 -10.68 10.83
N VAL A 156 9.29 -9.45 10.33
CA VAL A 156 10.20 -8.86 9.35
C VAL A 156 11.38 -8.17 10.04
N GLU A 157 12.44 -7.87 9.28
CA GLU A 157 13.61 -7.12 9.76
C GLU A 157 14.20 -7.65 11.09
N GLY A 158 14.27 -6.82 12.13
CA GLY A 158 14.84 -7.14 13.44
C GLY A 158 14.05 -8.21 14.23
N LEU A 159 12.79 -8.44 13.86
CA LEU A 159 11.89 -9.46 14.43
C LEU A 159 12.00 -10.82 13.74
N ARG A 160 12.75 -10.92 12.63
CA ARG A 160 13.07 -12.22 12.00
C ARG A 160 13.73 -13.11 13.04
N ARG A 161 13.29 -14.38 13.11
CA ARG A 161 13.95 -15.41 13.93
C ARG A 161 15.43 -15.48 13.51
N ARG A 162 16.29 -14.86 14.30
CA ARG A 162 17.76 -14.88 14.15
C ARG A 162 18.39 -16.11 14.83
N ASN A 163 17.57 -17.06 15.26
CA ASN A 163 18.03 -18.24 15.99
C ASN A 163 18.86 -19.13 15.04
N VAL A 164 20.16 -18.82 14.93
CA VAL A 164 21.18 -19.81 14.62
C VAL A 164 21.24 -20.71 15.85
N ILE A 165 20.46 -21.79 15.84
CA ILE A 165 20.54 -22.80 16.89
C ILE A 165 21.90 -23.50 16.72
N PRO A 166 22.86 -23.34 17.65
CA PRO A 166 24.18 -23.94 17.50
C PRO A 166 24.06 -25.45 17.30
N GLY A 167 24.69 -25.98 16.25
CA GLY A 167 24.67 -27.41 15.92
C GLY A 167 23.57 -27.86 14.96
N VAL A 168 22.58 -27.01 14.61
CA VAL A 168 21.54 -27.39 13.65
C VAL A 168 21.81 -26.76 12.28
N LYS A 169 21.90 -27.60 11.24
CA LYS A 169 22.12 -27.14 9.86
C LYS A 169 20.82 -26.59 9.29
N TRP A 170 20.88 -25.39 8.69
CA TRP A 170 19.70 -24.75 8.07
C TRP A 170 18.99 -25.66 7.05
N ALA A 171 19.74 -26.41 6.23
CA ALA A 171 19.19 -27.33 5.25
C ALA A 171 18.36 -28.45 5.91
N GLN A 172 18.78 -28.92 7.08
CA GLN A 172 18.05 -29.93 7.85
C GLN A 172 16.76 -29.34 8.43
N GLN A 173 16.82 -28.16 9.06
CA GLN A 173 15.62 -27.46 9.55
C GLN A 173 14.62 -27.23 8.43
N ARG A 174 15.11 -26.81 7.25
CA ARG A 174 14.24 -26.58 6.10
C ARG A 174 13.61 -27.88 5.59
N HIS A 175 14.34 -28.99 5.65
CA HIS A 175 13.81 -30.30 5.29
C HIS A 175 12.71 -30.73 6.27
N GLU A 176 12.97 -30.67 7.57
CA GLU A 176 11.99 -30.99 8.62
C GLU A 176 10.73 -30.10 8.51
N GLU A 177 10.90 -28.79 8.27
CA GLU A 177 9.80 -27.83 8.10
C GLU A 177 8.86 -28.19 6.94
N VAL A 178 9.36 -28.80 5.86
CA VAL A 178 8.52 -29.17 4.70
C VAL A 178 7.96 -30.57 4.77
N GLN A 179 8.59 -31.48 5.52
CA GLN A 179 8.08 -32.84 5.68
C GLN A 179 6.90 -32.90 6.66
N PHE A 180 6.85 -31.98 7.64
CA PHE A 180 5.87 -32.03 8.74
C PHE A 180 5.88 -33.41 9.45
N GLU A 181 7.03 -34.07 9.55
CA GLU A 181 7.14 -35.35 10.26
C GLU A 181 6.75 -35.19 11.74
N GLY A 182 5.70 -35.88 12.18
CA GLY A 182 5.21 -35.82 13.55
C GLY A 182 4.35 -34.59 13.90
N SER A 183 3.91 -33.81 12.91
CA SER A 183 2.97 -32.69 13.10
C SER A 183 2.08 -32.48 11.87
N GLU A 184 1.04 -31.67 11.98
CA GLU A 184 0.19 -31.29 10.83
C GLU A 184 0.32 -29.80 10.53
N PRO A 185 0.29 -29.40 9.25
CA PRO A 185 0.23 -27.99 8.89
C PRO A 185 -1.10 -27.39 9.33
N ALA A 186 -1.08 -26.15 9.82
CA ALA A 186 -2.31 -25.40 10.12
C ALA A 186 -3.04 -24.97 8.83
N VAL A 187 -2.29 -24.79 7.73
CA VAL A 187 -2.84 -24.39 6.43
C VAL A 187 -2.18 -25.20 5.31
N LEU A 188 -3.01 -25.80 4.45
CA LEU A 188 -2.59 -26.39 3.18
C LEU A 188 -2.89 -25.40 2.03
N ILE A 189 -1.87 -25.03 1.27
CA ILE A 189 -1.97 -24.16 0.10
C ILE A 189 -1.82 -25.02 -1.16
N VAL A 190 -2.84 -25.00 -2.02
CA VAL A 190 -2.84 -25.75 -3.28
C VAL A 190 -2.42 -24.84 -4.43
N GLY A 191 -1.29 -25.17 -5.05
CA GLY A 191 -0.57 -24.38 -6.05
C GLY A 191 0.63 -23.63 -5.45
N ALA A 192 1.67 -23.40 -6.25
CA ALA A 192 2.85 -22.59 -5.95
C ALA A 192 3.08 -21.49 -7.01
N GLY A 193 1.98 -20.94 -7.52
CA GLY A 193 2.00 -19.70 -8.31
C GLY A 193 2.21 -18.46 -7.43
N GLN A 194 2.27 -17.27 -8.05
CA GLN A 194 2.58 -16.02 -7.35
C GLN A 194 1.63 -15.69 -6.18
N SER A 195 0.34 -16.01 -6.29
CA SER A 195 -0.63 -15.78 -5.21
C SER A 195 -0.36 -16.67 -4.00
N ALA A 196 -0.08 -17.96 -4.24
CA ALA A 196 0.24 -18.94 -3.20
C ALA A 196 1.56 -18.61 -2.50
N LEU A 197 2.61 -18.29 -3.28
CA LEU A 197 3.90 -17.87 -2.75
C LEU A 197 3.78 -16.60 -1.89
N SER A 198 2.95 -15.64 -2.31
CA SER A 198 2.70 -14.40 -1.55
C SER A 198 2.02 -14.67 -0.22
N LEU A 199 0.99 -15.53 -0.21
CA LEU A 199 0.29 -15.93 1.00
C LEU A 199 1.20 -16.75 1.94
N ALA A 200 1.91 -17.74 1.40
CA ALA A 200 2.83 -18.58 2.16
C ALA A 200 3.91 -17.75 2.86
N ALA A 201 4.45 -16.74 2.17
CA ALA A 201 5.38 -15.80 2.78
C ALA A 201 4.75 -15.07 3.96
N ARG A 202 3.57 -14.45 3.79
CA ARG A 202 2.87 -13.72 4.86
C ARG A 202 2.56 -14.61 6.07
N LEU A 203 2.06 -15.82 5.83
CA LEU A 203 1.76 -16.80 6.87
C LEU A 203 3.02 -17.25 7.63
N LYS A 204 4.13 -17.49 6.92
CA LYS A 204 5.42 -17.80 7.55
C LYS A 204 5.90 -16.67 8.47
N TYR A 205 5.71 -15.42 8.05
CA TYR A 205 6.06 -14.24 8.87
C TYR A 205 5.10 -13.97 10.03
N LEU A 206 3.97 -14.68 10.10
CA LEU A 206 3.05 -14.71 11.24
C LEU A 206 3.17 -16.01 12.07
N ASP A 207 4.21 -16.81 11.83
CA ASP A 207 4.44 -18.14 12.41
C ASP A 207 3.27 -19.13 12.24
N VAL A 208 2.50 -19.00 11.16
CA VAL A 208 1.48 -20.00 10.84
C VAL A 208 2.15 -21.17 10.10
N PRO A 209 2.10 -22.41 10.63
CA PRO A 209 2.68 -23.57 9.96
C PRO A 209 1.90 -23.86 8.67
N THR A 210 2.59 -23.82 7.53
CA THR A 210 1.96 -23.96 6.21
C THR A 210 2.66 -24.98 5.33
N LEU A 211 1.88 -25.81 4.66
CA LEU A 211 2.35 -26.72 3.62
C LEU A 211 1.80 -26.25 2.27
N MET A 212 2.67 -26.12 1.28
CA MET A 212 2.29 -25.71 -0.07
C MET A 212 2.61 -26.83 -1.05
N ILE A 213 1.64 -27.22 -1.87
CA ILE A 213 1.77 -28.30 -2.86
C ILE A 213 1.57 -27.76 -4.27
N GLU A 214 2.31 -28.28 -5.25
CA GLU A 214 2.25 -27.84 -6.64
C GLU A 214 2.30 -29.05 -7.57
N LYS A 215 1.52 -29.00 -8.65
CA LYS A 215 1.48 -30.05 -9.67
C LYS A 215 2.64 -29.93 -10.66
N ASP A 216 3.12 -28.71 -10.90
CA ASP A 216 4.22 -28.44 -11.80
C ASP A 216 5.57 -28.81 -11.14
N ALA A 217 6.53 -29.25 -11.95
CA ALA A 217 7.81 -29.73 -11.45
C ALA A 217 8.66 -28.62 -10.82
N ARG A 218 8.49 -27.37 -11.27
CA ARG A 218 9.27 -26.22 -10.77
C ARG A 218 8.38 -25.02 -10.52
N VAL A 219 8.68 -24.29 -9.44
CA VAL A 219 8.05 -23.00 -9.14
C VAL A 219 8.19 -22.04 -10.32
N GLY A 220 7.07 -21.47 -10.77
CA GLY A 220 7.00 -20.57 -11.94
C GLY A 220 6.83 -21.27 -13.29
N ASP A 221 6.65 -22.58 -13.33
CA ASP A 221 6.31 -23.30 -14.57
C ASP A 221 4.98 -22.83 -15.17
N SER A 222 4.05 -22.38 -14.32
CA SER A 222 2.81 -21.71 -14.77
C SER A 222 3.07 -20.51 -15.68
N TRP A 223 4.20 -19.81 -15.49
CA TRP A 223 4.69 -18.75 -16.36
C TRP A 223 5.50 -19.28 -17.55
N ARG A 224 6.41 -20.25 -17.33
CA ARG A 224 7.23 -20.84 -18.42
C ARG A 224 6.43 -21.57 -19.49
N LYS A 225 5.21 -22.02 -19.16
CA LYS A 225 4.30 -22.72 -20.09
C LYS A 225 3.39 -21.76 -20.87
N ARG A 226 3.52 -20.44 -20.68
CA ARG A 226 2.77 -19.43 -21.45
C ARG A 226 3.43 -19.23 -22.82
N TYR A 227 2.73 -18.52 -23.69
CA TYR A 227 3.18 -18.23 -25.06
C TYR A 227 4.47 -17.39 -25.08
N ASP A 228 5.28 -17.58 -26.12
CA ASP A 228 6.66 -17.05 -26.20
C ASP A 228 6.75 -15.50 -26.15
N SER A 229 5.72 -14.80 -26.63
CA SER A 229 5.67 -13.34 -26.64
C SER A 229 5.14 -12.70 -25.35
N LEU A 230 5.01 -13.47 -24.27
CA LEU A 230 4.50 -12.96 -23.00
C LEU A 230 5.45 -11.89 -22.42
N CYS A 231 4.90 -10.70 -22.21
CA CYS A 231 5.49 -9.64 -21.40
C CYS A 231 4.44 -9.11 -20.39
N LEU A 232 4.91 -8.61 -19.25
CA LEU A 232 4.04 -7.91 -18.29
C LEU A 232 3.77 -6.49 -18.79
N HIS A 233 2.56 -6.00 -18.53
CA HIS A 233 2.07 -4.70 -18.99
C HIS A 233 2.05 -3.64 -17.88
N PHE A 234 2.33 -4.04 -16.63
CA PHE A 234 2.52 -3.13 -15.52
C PHE A 234 4.01 -2.82 -15.32
N PRO A 235 4.34 -1.68 -14.72
CA PRO A 235 5.71 -1.41 -14.33
C PRO A 235 6.23 -2.45 -13.33
N VAL A 236 7.52 -2.79 -13.44
CA VAL A 236 8.16 -3.87 -12.66
C VAL A 236 7.89 -3.77 -11.15
N TRP A 237 7.82 -2.56 -10.59
CA TRP A 237 7.54 -2.35 -9.16
C TRP A 237 6.18 -2.91 -8.70
N ASN A 238 5.18 -2.98 -9.58
CA ASN A 238 3.87 -3.57 -9.27
C ASN A 238 3.88 -5.11 -9.26
N ASP A 239 4.92 -5.75 -9.81
CA ASP A 239 5.00 -7.21 -9.98
C ASP A 239 5.85 -7.91 -8.90
N HIS A 240 6.11 -7.23 -7.78
CA HIS A 240 6.97 -7.75 -6.71
C HIS A 240 6.23 -8.67 -5.72
N MET A 241 6.97 -9.64 -5.20
CA MET A 241 6.50 -10.54 -4.15
C MET A 241 6.62 -9.89 -2.75
N PRO A 242 5.76 -10.24 -1.77
CA PRO A 242 5.87 -9.74 -0.41
C PRO A 242 7.25 -9.99 0.21
N TYR A 243 7.77 -8.99 0.92
CA TYR A 243 9.04 -9.02 1.65
C TYR A 243 10.31 -9.21 0.80
N LEU A 244 10.17 -9.27 -0.52
CA LEU A 244 11.29 -9.00 -1.42
C LEU A 244 11.30 -7.49 -1.64
N PRO A 245 12.39 -6.78 -1.27
CA PRO A 245 12.45 -5.36 -1.53
C PRO A 245 12.31 -5.11 -3.03
N THR A 246 11.62 -4.04 -3.44
CA THR A 246 11.98 -3.37 -4.69
C THR A 246 13.45 -3.07 -4.57
N GLY A 247 14.27 -3.76 -5.38
CA GLY A 247 15.71 -3.85 -5.22
C GLY A 247 16.30 -2.51 -4.84
N ASP A 248 16.56 -2.32 -3.54
CA ASP A 248 17.51 -1.31 -3.14
C ASP A 248 18.80 -1.78 -3.79
N MET A 249 19.19 -1.07 -4.85
CA MET A 249 20.32 -1.43 -5.68
C MET A 249 21.59 -1.53 -4.85
N ARG A 250 21.61 -0.97 -3.62
CA ARG A 250 22.65 -1.19 -2.63
C ARG A 250 22.91 -2.66 -2.33
N GLN A 251 21.91 -3.54 -2.38
CA GLN A 251 22.14 -4.98 -2.22
C GLN A 251 22.88 -5.60 -3.41
N ASN A 252 22.58 -5.15 -4.63
CA ASN A 252 23.31 -5.58 -5.83
C ASN A 252 24.74 -5.01 -5.83
N ILE A 253 24.89 -3.72 -5.47
CA ILE A 253 26.19 -3.08 -5.28
C ILE A 253 26.99 -3.80 -4.18
N ARG A 254 26.35 -4.22 -3.09
CA ARG A 254 26.98 -4.99 -2.02
C ARG A 254 27.54 -6.32 -2.52
N GLN A 255 26.79 -7.02 -3.36
CA GLN A 255 27.22 -8.29 -3.94
C GLN A 255 28.37 -8.14 -4.95
N ILE A 256 28.41 -7.04 -5.70
CA ILE A 256 29.39 -6.84 -6.80
C ILE A 256 30.63 -6.09 -6.31
N CYS A 257 30.43 -5.04 -5.51
CA CYS A 257 31.45 -4.08 -5.10
C CYS A 257 31.81 -4.19 -3.60
N GLY A 258 31.10 -5.03 -2.83
CA GLY A 258 31.35 -5.26 -1.41
C GLY A 258 30.61 -4.30 -0.48
N ASP A 259 30.62 -4.63 0.82
CA ASP A 259 29.91 -3.90 1.88
C ASP A 259 30.33 -2.44 1.98
N VAL A 260 31.63 -2.15 1.91
CA VAL A 260 32.19 -0.79 2.02
C VAL A 260 31.57 0.17 1.01
N VAL A 261 31.46 -0.25 -0.26
CA VAL A 261 30.90 0.61 -1.32
C VAL A 261 29.38 0.73 -1.19
N ALA A 262 28.71 -0.33 -0.76
CA ALA A 262 27.26 -0.32 -0.61
C ALA A 262 26.78 0.52 0.58
N ASP A 263 27.54 0.55 1.67
CA ASP A 263 27.23 1.34 2.87
C ASP A 263 27.36 2.85 2.63
N GLU A 264 28.20 3.28 1.68
CA GLU A 264 28.37 4.68 1.27
C GLU A 264 27.23 5.20 0.39
N CYS A 265 26.36 4.32 -0.11
CA CYS A 265 25.28 4.69 -1.02
C CYS A 265 24.02 5.17 -0.27
N PRO A 266 23.40 6.31 -0.68
CA PRO A 266 22.10 6.71 -0.16
C PRO A 266 21.01 5.76 -0.67
N PRO A 267 19.76 5.85 -0.15
CA PRO A 267 18.63 5.15 -0.76
C PRO A 267 18.54 5.46 -2.27
N LEU A 268 18.72 4.44 -3.10
CA LEU A 268 18.88 4.60 -4.56
C LEU A 268 17.56 4.62 -5.33
N LEU A 269 16.43 4.50 -4.63
CA LEU A 269 15.09 4.54 -5.20
C LEU A 269 14.18 5.32 -4.25
N GLY A 270 13.44 6.30 -4.76
CA GLY A 270 12.53 7.13 -3.96
C GLY A 270 12.56 8.61 -4.39
N VAL A 271 11.96 9.48 -3.57
CA VAL A 271 11.94 10.93 -3.75
C VAL A 271 13.00 11.57 -2.85
N ASN A 272 13.78 12.52 -3.35
CA ASN A 272 14.78 13.26 -2.56
C ASN A 272 14.13 14.41 -1.74
N GLU A 273 14.93 15.11 -0.96
CA GLU A 273 14.47 16.23 -0.11
C GLU A 273 13.85 17.40 -0.90
N GLU A 274 14.14 17.50 -2.20
CA GLU A 274 13.62 18.53 -3.11
C GLU A 274 12.31 18.12 -3.80
N GLY A 275 11.82 16.90 -3.55
CA GLY A 275 10.63 16.36 -4.23
C GLY A 275 10.90 15.68 -5.58
N GLU A 276 12.17 15.56 -5.98
CA GLU A 276 12.58 14.92 -7.22
C GLU A 276 12.84 13.42 -7.06
N MET A 277 12.49 12.63 -8.07
CA MET A 277 12.74 11.19 -8.04
C MET A 277 14.23 10.85 -8.25
N ASN A 278 14.77 9.98 -7.40
CA ASN A 278 16.13 9.45 -7.47
C ASN A 278 16.23 8.31 -8.49
N TRP A 279 16.29 8.68 -9.77
CA TRP A 279 16.43 7.74 -10.88
C TRP A 279 17.86 7.56 -11.37
N TYR A 280 18.67 8.62 -11.34
CA TYR A 280 20.06 8.56 -11.79
C TYR A 280 20.86 9.65 -11.11
N ARG A 281 21.99 9.33 -10.48
CA ARG A 281 22.94 10.32 -9.95
C ARG A 281 24.35 9.75 -9.84
N GLN A 282 25.32 10.63 -9.68
CA GLN A 282 26.62 10.26 -9.15
C GLN A 282 26.51 9.85 -7.67
N LEU A 283 27.28 8.86 -7.27
CA LEU A 283 27.41 8.43 -5.88
C LEU A 283 28.58 9.12 -5.19
N SER A 284 28.63 9.03 -3.86
CA SER A 284 29.66 9.63 -2.99
C SER A 284 31.09 9.26 -3.40
N ARG A 285 31.28 8.09 -4.01
CA ARG A 285 32.56 7.63 -4.55
C ARG A 285 32.79 8.16 -5.98
N VAL A 286 33.95 8.78 -6.19
CA VAL A 286 34.40 9.26 -7.50
C VAL A 286 34.42 8.11 -8.51
N GLY A 287 33.89 8.35 -9.71
CA GLY A 287 33.85 7.34 -10.77
C GLY A 287 32.69 6.34 -10.66
N LEU A 288 31.77 6.53 -9.71
CA LEU A 288 30.63 5.64 -9.53
C LEU A 288 29.30 6.38 -9.74
N TRP A 289 28.47 5.85 -10.64
CA TRP A 289 27.14 6.36 -10.95
C TRP A 289 26.11 5.24 -10.89
N TYR A 290 24.87 5.60 -10.59
CA TYR A 290 23.75 4.67 -10.70
C TYR A 290 22.66 5.25 -11.61
N MET A 291 21.94 4.34 -12.25
CA MET A 291 20.69 4.62 -12.96
C MET A 291 19.73 3.46 -12.70
N VAL A 292 18.51 3.78 -12.33
CA VAL A 292 17.43 2.85 -12.02
C VAL A 292 16.11 3.48 -12.48
N GLY A 293 15.19 2.64 -12.94
CA GLY A 293 13.89 3.11 -13.42
C GLY A 293 13.32 2.23 -14.53
N PRO A 294 12.07 2.50 -14.94
CA PRO A 294 11.43 1.80 -16.06
C PRO A 294 12.13 2.15 -17.38
N LEU A 295 12.04 1.24 -18.36
CA LEU A 295 12.75 1.36 -19.65
C LEU A 295 12.49 2.69 -20.37
N ALA A 296 11.26 3.22 -20.30
CA ALA A 296 10.91 4.51 -20.89
C ALA A 296 11.72 5.68 -20.28
N LEU A 297 11.90 5.68 -18.95
CA LEU A 297 12.69 6.69 -18.24
C LEU A 297 14.19 6.46 -18.45
N ASN A 298 14.68 5.22 -18.42
CA ASN A 298 16.08 4.94 -18.70
C ASN A 298 16.48 5.39 -20.11
N ARG A 299 15.63 5.16 -21.12
CA ARG A 299 15.86 5.63 -22.48
C ARG A 299 15.94 7.15 -22.55
N PHE A 300 15.11 7.87 -21.80
CA PHE A 300 15.11 9.32 -21.78
C PHE A 300 16.32 9.87 -21.00
N TYR A 301 16.55 9.41 -19.77
CA TYR A 301 17.54 9.97 -18.86
C TYR A 301 18.98 9.51 -19.10
N SER A 302 19.19 8.36 -19.77
CA SER A 302 20.54 7.84 -20.07
C SER A 302 21.38 8.80 -20.92
N SER A 303 20.76 9.55 -21.82
CA SER A 303 21.46 10.57 -22.61
C SER A 303 22.01 11.68 -21.73
N PHE A 304 21.23 12.17 -20.75
CA PHE A 304 21.62 13.22 -19.83
C PHE A 304 22.73 12.75 -18.87
N LEU A 305 22.60 11.54 -18.32
CA LEU A 305 23.65 10.96 -17.47
C LEU A 305 24.96 10.76 -18.25
N ALA A 306 24.89 10.30 -19.51
CA ALA A 306 26.09 10.13 -20.34
C ALA A 306 26.79 11.46 -20.63
N LEU A 307 26.02 12.53 -20.91
CA LEU A 307 26.57 13.88 -21.08
C LEU A 307 27.23 14.39 -19.80
N GLN A 308 26.60 14.16 -18.65
CA GLN A 308 27.15 14.52 -17.35
C GLN A 308 28.47 13.80 -17.07
N ILE A 309 28.54 12.47 -17.29
CA ILE A 309 29.77 11.69 -17.14
C ILE A 309 30.85 12.20 -18.09
N LYS A 310 30.52 12.44 -19.37
CA LYS A 310 31.50 12.95 -20.34
C LYS A 310 32.02 14.34 -19.96
N ALA A 311 31.15 15.21 -19.44
CA ALA A 311 31.54 16.54 -18.97
C ALA A 311 32.46 16.49 -17.74
N VAL A 312 32.30 15.49 -16.87
CA VAL A 312 33.25 15.22 -15.76
C VAL A 312 34.61 14.78 -16.31
N GLU A 313 34.64 13.82 -17.23
CA GLU A 313 35.89 13.29 -17.81
C GLU A 313 36.70 14.35 -18.56
N GLU A 314 36.03 15.29 -19.23
CA GLU A 314 36.66 16.40 -19.95
C GLU A 314 36.95 17.62 -19.05
N ASN A 315 36.75 17.50 -17.73
CA ASN A 315 36.92 18.59 -16.75
C ASN A 315 36.09 19.86 -17.08
N ILE A 316 34.93 19.68 -17.71
CA ILE A 316 33.98 20.76 -18.02
C ILE A 316 33.18 21.17 -16.78
N ILE A 317 32.88 20.21 -15.89
CA ILE A 317 32.20 20.45 -14.61
C ILE A 317 33.26 20.52 -13.51
N GLY A 318 33.51 21.73 -12.98
CA GLY A 318 34.55 21.96 -11.96
C GLY A 318 34.12 21.71 -10.51
N THR A 319 32.87 21.99 -10.16
CA THR A 319 32.31 21.76 -8.81
C THR A 319 30.83 21.40 -8.91
N TRP A 320 30.41 20.41 -8.14
CA TRP A 320 29.01 20.03 -7.98
C TRP A 320 28.31 20.99 -7.02
N TYR A 321 27.06 21.36 -7.33
CA TYR A 321 26.15 22.07 -6.40
C TYR A 321 25.34 21.04 -5.62
#